data_AF-A0A3D0H3K2-F1
#
_entry.id   AF-A0A3D0H3K2-F1
#
_cell.length_a   1.000
_cell.length_b   1.000
_cell.length_c   1.000
_cell.angle_alpha   90.00
_cell.angle_beta   90.00
_cell.angle_gamma   90.00
#
_symmetry.space_group_name_H-M   'P 1'
#
loop_
_entity.id
_entity.type
_entity.pdbx_description
1 polymer ?
#
loop_
_entity_poly.entity_id
_entity_poly.type
_entity_poly.pdbx_seq_one_letter_code
_entity_poly.pdbx_strand_id
1 'polypeptide(L)'
;MNLGTPNANDATLSFNRSKSVVPMSGLCSRCIDGCRGNCEVFRATFRGREVIYPGPFGQVTAGADKNYPVDYSHLNIQGYALGGSGLPVGLEANSDTAVFPAVNTETEYGWNIKVKMRVPIFTGALGSTEIARKNW
;
A
#
# COMPACT_ATOMS: atom_id res chain seq x y z
N MET A 1 17.96 -5.04 2.27
CA MET A 1 17.64 -3.94 1.33
C MET A 1 16.40 -3.24 1.86
N ASN A 2 16.46 -1.96 2.23
CA ASN A 2 15.28 -1.20 2.65
C ASN A 2 14.70 -0.54 1.39
N LEU A 3 13.42 -0.78 1.10
CA LEU A 3 12.75 -0.23 -0.09
C LEU A 3 12.38 1.25 0.08
N GLY A 4 12.42 1.77 1.31
CA GLY A 4 12.27 3.20 1.59
C GLY A 4 13.42 3.70 2.48
N THR A 5 13.45 5.01 2.70
CA THR A 5 14.32 5.62 3.72
C THR A 5 13.44 6.01 4.90
N PRO A 6 13.58 5.36 6.09
CA PRO A 6 12.72 5.65 7.23
C PRO A 6 13.12 6.95 7.95
N ASN A 7 12.52 7.27 9.10
CA ASN A 7 12.98 8.32 10.04
C ASN A 7 12.78 9.79 9.59
N ALA A 8 12.35 10.04 8.37
CA ALA A 8 11.90 11.34 7.89
C ALA A 8 10.90 11.17 6.75
N ASN A 9 9.71 11.71 6.89
CA ASN A 9 8.69 11.68 5.85
C ASN A 9 7.69 12.83 6.01
N ASP A 10 7.15 13.30 4.88
CA ASP A 10 6.10 14.33 4.82
C ASP A 10 4.82 13.88 5.56
N ALA A 11 4.46 12.60 5.43
CA ALA A 11 3.31 11.99 6.09
C ALA A 11 3.40 12.07 7.62
N THR A 12 4.59 12.16 8.21
CA THR A 12 4.77 12.36 9.66
C THR A 12 5.19 13.79 10.02
N LEU A 13 5.23 14.70 9.04
CA LEU A 13 5.72 16.07 9.15
C LEU A 13 7.12 16.12 9.79
N SER A 14 7.99 15.21 9.35
CA SER A 14 9.34 15.03 9.88
C SER A 14 10.39 15.20 8.78
N PHE A 15 11.57 15.69 9.15
CA PHE A 15 12.69 15.85 8.20
C PHE A 15 14.04 15.66 8.88
N ASN A 16 15.03 15.22 8.11
CA ASN A 16 16.41 15.16 8.58
C ASN A 16 17.09 16.52 8.50
N ARG A 17 17.92 16.83 9.49
CA ARG A 17 18.84 17.99 9.46
C ARG A 17 19.87 17.89 8.32
N SER A 18 20.39 16.69 8.08
CA SER A 18 21.44 16.42 7.09
C SER A 18 20.83 15.97 5.77
N LYS A 19 21.47 16.33 4.66
CA LYS A 19 21.20 15.74 3.33
C LYS A 19 21.81 14.34 3.19
N SER A 20 22.93 14.10 3.88
CA SER A 20 23.57 12.78 3.95
C SER A 20 22.87 11.95 5.02
N VAL A 21 22.05 11.00 4.60
CA VAL A 21 21.26 10.10 5.45
C VAL A 21 21.60 8.65 5.17
N VAL A 22 21.60 7.82 6.21
CA VAL A 22 21.80 6.37 6.09
C VAL A 22 20.54 5.76 5.47
N PRO A 23 20.60 5.08 4.32
CA PRO A 23 19.39 4.56 3.68
C PRO A 23 18.59 3.58 4.55
N MET A 24 19.28 2.77 5.37
CA MET A 24 18.62 1.75 6.18
C MET A 24 17.84 2.30 7.37
N SER A 25 18.39 3.31 8.07
CA SER A 25 17.80 3.87 9.30
C SER A 25 17.22 5.27 9.12
N GLY A 26 17.54 5.93 8.01
CA GLY A 26 17.22 7.33 7.75
C GLY A 26 17.83 8.32 8.74
N LEU A 27 18.80 7.91 9.54
CA LEU A 27 19.52 8.83 10.41
C LEU A 27 20.49 9.69 9.61
N CYS A 28 20.74 10.90 10.08
CA CYS A 28 21.84 11.71 9.54
C CYS A 28 23.14 10.93 9.70
N SER A 29 24.05 10.99 8.72
CA SER A 29 25.39 10.42 8.84
C SER A 29 26.16 10.91 10.08
N ARG A 30 25.75 12.08 10.61
CA ARG A 30 26.24 12.65 11.87
C ARG A 30 25.10 13.20 12.72
N CYS A 31 24.85 12.54 13.86
CA CYS A 31 24.07 13.09 14.95
C CYS A 31 24.94 14.03 15.81
N ILE A 32 24.33 15.06 16.39
CA ILE A 32 25.01 16.07 17.20
C ILE A 32 24.17 16.39 18.42
N ASP A 33 24.84 16.72 19.52
CA ASP A 33 24.23 17.06 20.81
C ASP A 33 23.30 18.30 20.71
N GLY A 34 23.70 19.30 19.91
CA GLY A 34 22.88 20.51 19.66
C GLY A 34 21.87 20.40 18.50
N CYS A 35 21.41 19.20 18.15
CA CYS A 35 20.54 19.03 16.98
C CYS A 35 19.16 19.64 17.24
N ARG A 36 18.78 20.67 16.47
CA ARG A 36 17.41 21.23 16.51
C ARG A 36 16.34 20.31 15.92
N GLY A 37 16.75 19.17 15.38
CA GLY A 37 15.87 18.02 15.17
C GLY A 37 14.75 18.21 14.15
N ASN A 38 13.64 17.51 14.44
CA ASN A 38 12.46 17.21 13.62
C ASN A 38 12.49 15.91 12.78
N CYS A 39 13.53 15.09 12.88
CA CYS A 39 13.41 13.70 12.42
C CYS A 39 12.53 12.89 13.39
N GLU A 40 12.04 11.73 12.96
CA GLU A 40 11.14 10.91 13.77
C GLU A 40 11.76 10.49 15.10
N VAL A 41 13.05 10.12 15.11
CA VAL A 41 13.79 9.83 16.35
C VAL A 41 13.83 11.03 17.30
N PHE A 42 14.04 12.24 16.79
CA PHE A 42 14.02 13.45 17.63
C PHE A 42 12.61 13.76 18.13
N ARG A 43 11.59 13.65 17.28
CA ARG A 43 10.20 13.89 17.71
C ARG A 43 9.75 12.84 18.73
N ALA A 44 10.23 11.61 18.61
CA ALA A 44 9.88 10.51 19.51
C ALA A 44 10.33 10.77 20.95
N THR A 45 11.45 11.47 21.18
CA THR A 45 11.91 11.79 22.56
C THR A 45 10.95 12.71 23.31
N PHE A 46 10.19 13.55 22.60
CA PHE A 46 9.25 14.50 23.20
C PHE A 46 7.79 14.12 23.02
N ARG A 47 7.43 13.54 21.87
CA ARG A 47 6.04 13.33 21.42
C ARG A 47 5.73 11.87 21.08
N GLY A 48 6.62 10.92 21.44
CA GLY A 48 6.52 9.46 21.26
C GLY A 48 5.32 8.90 20.49
N ARG A 49 4.13 8.90 21.10
CA ARG A 49 2.91 8.32 20.53
C ARG A 49 2.36 9.05 19.31
N GLU A 50 2.62 10.34 19.20
CA GLU A 50 2.09 11.21 18.14
C GLU A 50 2.84 11.05 16.81
N VAL A 51 4.01 10.38 16.83
CA VAL A 51 4.82 10.10 15.63
C VAL A 51 4.58 8.69 15.09
N ILE A 52 3.69 7.91 15.72
CA ILE A 52 3.39 6.52 15.32
C ILE A 52 2.55 6.48 14.04
N TYR A 53 1.71 7.48 13.80
CA TYR A 53 0.81 7.50 12.66
C TYR A 53 0.97 8.77 11.82
N PRO A 54 0.69 8.69 10.50
CA PRO A 54 0.72 9.84 9.62
C PRO A 54 -0.22 10.97 10.04
N GLY A 55 0.28 12.20 10.12
CA GLY A 55 -0.51 13.39 10.43
C GLY A 55 -0.55 14.38 9.26
N PRO A 56 -1.54 15.28 9.21
CA PRO A 56 -2.68 15.45 10.13
C PRO A 56 -3.83 14.45 9.89
N PHE A 57 -4.18 13.67 10.91
CA PHE A 57 -5.34 12.77 10.87
C PHE A 57 -6.60 13.54 10.47
N GLY A 58 -7.44 12.96 9.63
CA GLY A 58 -8.68 13.62 9.25
C GLY A 58 -8.61 14.41 7.96
N GLN A 59 -7.41 14.85 7.58
CA GLN A 59 -7.20 15.84 6.52
C GLN A 59 -6.27 15.35 5.40
N VAL A 60 -5.53 14.26 5.62
CA VAL A 60 -4.64 13.66 4.63
C VAL A 60 -4.87 12.17 4.47
N THR A 61 -4.57 11.68 3.27
CA THR A 61 -4.37 10.25 2.99
C THR A 61 -2.87 10.06 2.77
N ALA A 62 -2.23 9.26 3.61
CA ALA A 62 -0.80 8.95 3.46
C ALA A 62 -0.61 7.77 2.50
N GLY A 63 0.15 7.99 1.43
CA GLY A 63 0.61 6.94 0.53
C GLY A 63 1.94 6.33 0.98
N ALA A 64 2.38 5.28 0.28
CA ALA A 64 3.73 4.75 0.42
C ALA A 64 4.70 5.53 -0.48
N ASP A 65 5.90 5.83 0.02
CA ASP A 65 7.02 6.46 -0.69
C ASP A 65 8.16 5.48 -0.99
N LYS A 66 7.89 4.18 -0.86
CA LYS A 66 8.87 3.13 -1.07
C LYS A 66 9.16 2.97 -2.56
N ASN A 67 10.41 2.78 -2.90
CA ASN A 67 10.85 2.36 -4.23
C ASN A 67 10.65 0.84 -4.35
N TYR A 68 9.48 0.44 -4.83
CA TYR A 68 9.16 -0.96 -5.06
C TYR A 68 9.92 -1.46 -6.31
N PRO A 69 10.61 -2.61 -6.24
CA PRO A 69 11.40 -3.10 -7.37
C PRO A 69 10.53 -3.61 -8.53
N VAL A 70 9.25 -3.86 -8.26
CA VAL A 70 8.24 -4.31 -9.23
C VAL A 70 6.91 -3.66 -8.83
N ASP A 71 6.20 -3.15 -9.82
CA ASP A 71 4.81 -2.67 -9.70
C ASP A 71 3.97 -3.17 -10.89
N TYR A 72 2.69 -2.80 -10.93
CA TYR A 72 1.79 -3.25 -12.00
C TYR A 72 2.18 -2.75 -13.41
N SER A 73 2.95 -1.66 -13.53
CA SER A 73 3.44 -1.18 -14.83
C SER A 73 4.52 -2.08 -15.44
N HIS A 74 5.17 -2.92 -14.62
CA HIS A 74 6.14 -3.91 -15.08
C HIS A 74 5.47 -5.17 -15.64
N LEU A 75 4.16 -5.34 -15.44
CA LEU A 75 3.42 -6.52 -15.84
C LEU A 75 2.59 -6.23 -17.10
N ASN A 76 2.66 -7.13 -18.08
CA ASN A 76 1.78 -7.10 -19.25
C ASN A 76 1.06 -8.45 -19.37
N ILE A 77 -0.27 -8.41 -19.48
CA ILE A 77 -1.10 -9.61 -19.59
C ILE A 77 -1.22 -9.97 -21.08
N GLN A 78 -0.55 -11.05 -21.48
CA GLN A 78 -0.62 -11.58 -22.84
C GLN A 78 -1.79 -12.55 -22.98
N GLY A 79 -2.97 -12.04 -23.38
CA GLY A 79 -4.23 -12.80 -23.37
C GLY A 79 -4.33 -13.99 -24.34
N TYR A 80 -3.46 -14.09 -25.36
CA TYR A 80 -3.53 -15.13 -26.39
C TYR A 80 -2.66 -16.37 -26.12
N ALA A 81 -1.77 -16.32 -25.13
CA ALA A 81 -0.69 -17.30 -24.98
C ALA A 81 -0.99 -18.48 -24.04
N LEU A 82 -2.15 -18.48 -23.36
CA LEU A 82 -2.50 -19.49 -22.35
C LEU A 82 -4.01 -19.72 -22.37
N GLY A 83 -4.43 -21.00 -22.36
CA GLY A 83 -5.85 -21.39 -22.38
C GLY A 83 -6.67 -20.74 -21.26
N GLY A 84 -7.98 -20.57 -21.48
CA GLY A 84 -8.88 -19.97 -20.50
C GLY A 84 -9.49 -20.97 -19.53
N SER A 85 -9.83 -20.51 -18.33
CA SER A 85 -10.58 -21.27 -17.31
C SER A 85 -11.75 -20.41 -16.80
N GLY A 86 -12.74 -21.05 -16.16
CA GLY A 86 -13.90 -20.35 -15.60
C GLY A 86 -15.09 -20.15 -16.56
N LEU A 87 -15.05 -20.76 -17.76
CA LEU A 87 -16.23 -20.90 -18.62
C LEU A 87 -17.17 -22.02 -18.12
N PRO A 88 -18.46 -21.98 -18.49
CA PRO A 88 -19.40 -23.05 -18.20
C PRO A 88 -18.92 -24.43 -18.69
N VAL A 89 -19.32 -25.49 -17.98
CA VAL A 89 -18.96 -26.88 -18.33
C VAL A 89 -19.38 -27.18 -19.77
N GLY A 90 -18.42 -27.61 -20.60
CA GLY A 90 -18.63 -27.95 -22.00
C GLY A 90 -18.30 -26.84 -23.01
N LEU A 91 -17.95 -25.63 -22.56
CA LEU A 91 -17.39 -24.60 -23.45
C LEU A 91 -15.86 -24.72 -23.50
N GLU A 92 -15.33 -24.86 -24.71
CA GLU A 92 -13.90 -24.72 -24.97
C GLU A 92 -13.50 -23.25 -24.78
N ALA A 93 -12.36 -22.97 -24.14
CA ALA A 93 -11.90 -21.61 -23.91
C ALA A 93 -11.06 -21.08 -25.08
N ASN A 94 -11.74 -20.51 -26.06
CA ASN A 94 -11.16 -19.89 -27.26
C ASN A 94 -11.69 -18.45 -27.43
N SER A 95 -11.22 -17.71 -28.44
CA SER A 95 -11.58 -16.31 -28.64
C SER A 95 -13.08 -16.08 -28.89
N ASP A 96 -13.80 -17.07 -29.40
CA ASP A 96 -15.24 -16.96 -29.71
C ASP A 96 -16.11 -17.20 -28.48
N THR A 97 -15.60 -17.93 -27.48
CA THR A 97 -16.33 -18.34 -26.27
C THR A 97 -15.90 -17.59 -25.01
N ALA A 98 -14.65 -17.09 -24.96
CA ALA A 98 -14.10 -16.29 -23.87
C ALA A 98 -14.58 -14.83 -23.94
N VAL A 99 -15.90 -14.64 -24.02
CA VAL A 99 -16.58 -13.34 -24.07
C VAL A 99 -16.95 -12.87 -22.67
N PHE A 100 -16.93 -11.55 -22.43
CA PHE A 100 -17.21 -10.96 -21.12
C PHE A 100 -18.53 -11.42 -20.44
N PRO A 101 -19.63 -11.74 -21.15
CA PRO A 101 -20.85 -12.22 -20.51
C PRO A 101 -20.76 -13.67 -19.99
N ALA A 102 -19.81 -14.46 -20.50
CA ALA A 102 -19.66 -15.88 -20.18
C ALA A 102 -18.65 -16.13 -19.04
N VAL A 103 -17.92 -15.10 -18.61
CA VAL A 103 -16.92 -15.21 -17.54
C VAL A 103 -17.61 -15.17 -16.17
N ASN A 104 -17.31 -16.17 -15.33
CA ASN A 104 -17.70 -16.14 -13.92
C ASN A 104 -16.60 -15.46 -13.07
N THR A 105 -16.97 -14.42 -12.33
CA THR A 105 -16.08 -13.70 -11.40
C THR A 105 -16.29 -14.08 -9.93
N GLU A 106 -17.18 -15.04 -9.65
CA GLU A 106 -17.43 -15.52 -8.30
C GLU A 106 -16.17 -16.15 -7.69
N THR A 107 -15.97 -15.93 -6.39
CA THR A 107 -14.81 -16.49 -5.66
C THR A 107 -15.14 -16.68 -4.18
N GLU A 108 -14.20 -17.27 -3.44
CA GLU A 108 -14.30 -17.46 -1.99
C GLU A 108 -13.05 -16.96 -1.27
N TYR A 109 -13.23 -16.25 -0.17
CA TYR A 109 -12.15 -15.69 0.65
C TYR A 109 -12.18 -16.25 2.08
N GLY A 110 -11.01 -16.43 2.69
CA GLY A 110 -10.83 -16.93 4.06
C GLY A 110 -10.11 -18.28 4.12
N TRP A 111 -9.64 -18.69 5.31
CA TRP A 111 -8.90 -19.94 5.50
C TRP A 111 -9.83 -21.07 6.00
N ASN A 112 -10.26 -20.98 7.27
CA ASN A 112 -11.16 -21.96 7.90
C ASN A 112 -12.64 -21.68 7.60
N ILE A 113 -13.02 -20.40 7.59
CA ILE A 113 -14.37 -19.95 7.26
C ILE A 113 -14.29 -19.26 5.90
N LYS A 114 -15.05 -19.76 4.93
CA LYS A 114 -15.08 -19.23 3.57
C LYS A 114 -16.26 -18.28 3.39
N VAL A 115 -16.00 -17.11 2.84
CA VAL A 115 -17.02 -16.12 2.46
C VAL A 115 -17.13 -16.12 0.93
N LYS A 116 -18.32 -16.46 0.43
CA LYS A 116 -18.62 -16.42 -1.01
C LYS A 116 -18.79 -14.97 -1.48
N MET A 117 -18.20 -14.65 -2.63
CA MET A 117 -18.17 -13.32 -3.23
C MET A 117 -18.61 -13.39 -4.69
N ARG A 118 -19.37 -12.38 -5.17
CA ARG A 118 -19.81 -12.30 -6.58
C ARG A 118 -18.71 -11.83 -7.54
N VAL A 119 -17.78 -11.03 -7.02
CA VAL A 119 -16.63 -10.48 -7.74
C VAL A 119 -15.40 -10.54 -6.82
N PRO A 120 -14.16 -10.68 -7.33
CA PRO A 120 -12.96 -10.81 -6.52
C PRO A 120 -12.46 -9.45 -6.02
N ILE A 121 -13.38 -8.62 -5.54
CA ILE A 121 -13.13 -7.24 -5.10
C ILE A 121 -13.80 -7.06 -3.75
N PHE A 122 -13.04 -6.63 -2.75
CA PHE A 122 -13.57 -6.21 -1.47
C PHE A 122 -12.76 -5.04 -0.95
N THR A 123 -13.40 -4.18 -0.16
CA THR A 123 -12.68 -3.13 0.55
C THR A 123 -11.96 -3.75 1.75
N GLY A 124 -10.70 -3.37 1.96
CA GLY A 124 -10.00 -3.66 3.21
C GLY A 124 -10.69 -2.97 4.39
N ALA A 125 -10.19 -3.26 5.60
CA ALA A 125 -10.62 -2.55 6.80
C ALA A 125 -10.14 -1.09 6.74
N LEU A 126 -10.97 -0.23 6.16
CA LEU A 126 -10.77 1.20 6.16
C LEU A 126 -11.08 1.71 7.58
N GLY A 127 -10.05 2.12 8.31
CA GLY A 127 -10.22 2.77 9.61
C GLY A 127 -10.97 4.09 9.44
N SER A 128 -12.29 4.05 9.56
CA SER A 128 -13.14 5.23 9.46
C SER A 128 -13.24 5.92 10.82
N THR A 129 -12.26 6.77 11.13
CA THR A 129 -12.40 7.79 12.17
C THR A 129 -12.61 9.12 11.48
N GLU A 130 -13.86 9.61 11.45
CA GLU A 130 -14.27 10.97 11.02
C GLU A 130 -14.05 11.35 9.53
N ILE A 131 -13.12 10.71 8.82
CA ILE A 131 -12.73 11.02 7.43
C ILE A 131 -13.77 10.57 6.43
N ALA A 132 -14.27 9.35 6.60
CA ALA A 132 -15.30 8.81 5.71
C ALA A 132 -16.56 9.70 5.76
N ARG A 133 -17.00 10.09 6.96
CA ARG A 133 -18.14 11.01 7.18
C ARG A 133 -18.00 12.36 6.47
N LYS A 134 -16.77 12.85 6.27
CA LYS A 134 -16.52 14.16 5.63
C LYS A 134 -16.44 14.09 4.11
N ASN A 135 -16.07 12.96 3.53
CA ASN A 135 -15.70 12.84 2.11
C ASN A 135 -16.55 11.82 1.31
N TRP A 136 -17.34 10.99 1.98
CA TRP A 136 -18.31 10.05 1.41
C TRP A 136 -19.67 10.23 2.10
#